data_AF-A0A7K5A2R2-F1
#
_entry.id   AF-A0A7K5A2R2-F1
#
_cell.length_a   1.000
_cell.length_b   1.000
_cell.length_c   1.000
_cell.angle_alpha   90.00
_cell.angle_beta   90.00
_cell.angle_gamma   90.00
#
_symmetry.space_group_name_H-M   'P 1'
#
loop_
_entity.id
_entity.type
_entity.pdbx_description
1 polymer ?
#
loop_
_entity_poly.entity_id
_entity_poly.type
_entity_poly.pdbx_seq_one_letter_code
_entity_poly.pdbx_strand_id
1 'polypeptide(L)'
;AAMATFEEQTEFVVEALFSSLLGGDESECRSLEVDSGGSLLLAEEPPGTFDPVVVASRLRQMGDQCNMDFERVSSEALADVLDGKLKLASLCLQMERFGSAVDSLSKSWSDQHPELAYEKAFLCVSVKLLMHLTKKVPAMVHPSHFIRVINGNLRVRSYIEASGGWVRT
;
A
#
# COMPACT_ATOMS: atom_id res chain seq x y z
N ALA A 1 24.47 -4.29 13.36
CA ALA A 1 23.57 -3.21 12.95
C ALA A 1 22.36 -3.27 13.88
N ALA A 2 21.94 -2.15 14.47
CA ALA A 2 20.65 -2.13 15.16
C ALA A 2 19.56 -2.45 14.12
N MET A 3 18.62 -3.34 14.46
CA MET A 3 17.47 -3.59 13.59
C MET A 3 16.66 -2.30 13.54
N ALA A 4 16.41 -1.79 12.34
CA ALA A 4 15.55 -0.62 12.13
C ALA A 4 14.19 -0.85 12.81
N THR A 5 13.67 0.18 13.46
CA THR A 5 12.34 0.20 14.08
C THR A 5 11.24 -0.07 13.04
N PHE A 6 10.03 -0.43 13.49
CA PHE A 6 8.89 -0.63 12.58
C PHE A 6 8.61 0.64 11.76
N GLU A 7 8.73 1.80 12.40
CA GLU A 7 8.51 3.11 11.78
C GLU A 7 9.54 3.39 10.69
N GLU A 8 10.82 3.14 10.96
CA GLU A 8 11.91 3.28 9.97
C GLU A 8 11.76 2.28 8.82
N GLN A 9 11.40 1.02 9.11
CA GLN A 9 11.13 0.02 8.07
C GLN A 9 9.95 0.44 7.19
N THR A 10 8.89 0.97 7.81
CA THR A 10 7.73 1.48 7.09
C THR A 10 8.14 2.61 6.16
N GLU A 11 8.96 3.56 6.63
CA GLU A 11 9.48 4.64 5.80
C GLU A 11 10.22 4.11 4.56
N PHE A 12 11.18 3.19 4.73
CA PHE A 12 11.90 2.60 3.60
C PHE A 12 10.97 1.88 2.60
N VAL A 13 10.00 1.12 3.11
CA VAL A 13 9.02 0.38 2.27
C VAL A 13 8.16 1.35 1.47
N VAL A 14 7.66 2.42 2.10
CA VAL A 14 6.83 3.42 1.42
C VAL A 14 7.65 4.19 0.38
N GLU A 15 8.89 4.58 0.68
CA GLU A 15 9.75 5.26 -0.29
C GLU A 15 10.03 4.39 -1.52
N ALA A 16 10.32 3.10 -1.33
CA ALA A 16 10.50 2.14 -2.41
C ALA A 16 9.21 1.98 -3.24
N LEU A 17 8.05 1.89 -2.58
CA LEU A 17 6.75 1.81 -3.24
C LEU A 17 6.50 3.06 -4.09
N PHE A 18 6.68 4.25 -3.55
CA PHE A 18 6.49 5.50 -4.29
C PHE A 18 7.45 5.64 -5.47
N SER A 19 8.72 5.26 -5.29
CA SER A 19 9.71 5.26 -6.37
C SER A 19 9.26 4.34 -7.51
N SER A 20 8.74 3.14 -7.18
CA SER A 20 8.20 2.21 -8.18
C SER A 20 6.95 2.72 -8.90
N LEU A 21 6.12 3.54 -8.24
CA LEU A 21 4.88 4.08 -8.80
C LEU A 21 5.10 5.36 -9.62
N LEU A 22 6.06 6.20 -9.25
CA LEU A 22 6.33 7.49 -9.90
C LEU A 22 7.44 7.42 -10.96
N GLY A 23 8.38 6.48 -10.85
CA GLY A 23 9.51 6.30 -11.77
C GLY A 23 9.12 5.60 -13.07
N GLY A 24 8.05 6.05 -13.73
CA GLY A 24 7.41 5.40 -14.87
C GLY A 24 8.36 4.68 -15.84
N ASP A 25 8.04 3.40 -16.08
CA ASP A 25 8.47 2.56 -17.20
C ASP A 25 9.94 2.11 -17.25
N GLU A 26 10.30 1.19 -16.34
CA GLU A 26 11.14 0.05 -16.72
C GLU A 26 10.42 -1.24 -16.32
N SER A 27 9.44 -1.62 -17.15
CA SER A 27 9.16 -3.04 -17.35
C SER A 27 10.45 -3.69 -17.83
N GLU A 28 11.26 -4.21 -16.91
CA GLU A 28 12.19 -5.32 -17.15
C GLU A 28 12.82 -5.83 -15.84
N CYS A 29 12.04 -6.59 -15.07
CA CYS A 29 12.64 -7.78 -14.47
C CYS A 29 12.86 -8.81 -15.61
N ARG A 30 13.77 -8.49 -16.54
CA ARG A 30 14.33 -9.44 -17.49
C ARG A 30 15.32 -10.32 -16.73
N SER A 31 14.81 -11.14 -15.82
CA SER A 31 15.55 -12.33 -15.37
C SER A 31 15.24 -13.44 -16.37
N LEU A 32 15.82 -13.34 -17.56
CA LEU A 32 15.97 -14.49 -18.44
C LEU A 32 17.30 -15.16 -18.07
N GLU A 33 17.18 -16.33 -17.44
CA GLU A 33 18.11 -17.49 -17.33
C GLU A 33 17.70 -18.22 -16.03
N VAL A 34 17.27 -19.46 -15.94
CA VAL A 34 17.28 -20.64 -16.83
C VAL A 34 16.26 -21.65 -16.24
N ASP A 35 15.68 -22.47 -17.11
CA ASP A 35 14.90 -23.69 -16.90
C ASP A 35 14.91 -24.32 -15.48
N SER A 36 13.78 -24.24 -14.77
CA SER A 36 13.31 -25.33 -13.90
C SER A 36 11.82 -25.14 -13.61
N GLY A 37 10.98 -26.02 -14.15
CA GLY A 37 9.55 -26.05 -13.87
C GLY A 37 9.27 -26.14 -12.36
N GLY A 38 8.49 -25.20 -11.84
CA GLY A 38 8.15 -25.12 -10.42
C GLY A 38 7.06 -24.11 -10.13
N SER A 39 5.81 -24.54 -10.35
CA SER A 39 4.54 -24.11 -9.73
C SER A 39 4.38 -22.66 -9.24
N LEU A 40 3.42 -21.95 -9.86
CA LEU A 40 2.74 -20.76 -9.36
C LEU A 40 1.97 -21.05 -8.06
N LEU A 41 2.70 -21.24 -6.96
CA LEU A 41 2.13 -21.25 -5.62
C LEU A 41 2.97 -20.35 -4.73
N LEU A 42 2.28 -19.65 -3.83
CA LEU A 42 2.79 -18.90 -2.70
C LEU A 42 3.81 -19.73 -1.91
N ALA A 43 5.04 -19.82 -2.41
CA ALA A 43 6.15 -20.35 -1.64
C ALA A 43 6.44 -19.29 -0.58
N GLU A 44 6.27 -19.66 0.68
CA GLU A 44 6.91 -18.96 1.78
C GLU A 44 8.41 -18.89 1.46
N GLU A 45 8.83 -17.74 0.91
CA GLU A 45 10.23 -17.41 0.76
C GLU A 45 10.89 -17.61 2.14
N PRO A 46 12.09 -18.21 2.21
CA PRO A 46 12.84 -18.28 3.46
C PRO A 46 12.94 -16.88 4.06
N PRO A 47 13.03 -16.71 5.40
CA PRO A 47 13.09 -15.39 6.01
C PRO A 47 14.31 -14.63 5.46
N GLY A 48 14.06 -13.86 4.41
CA GLY A 48 15.05 -13.06 3.72
C GLY A 48 15.46 -11.90 4.62
N THR A 49 16.63 -11.35 4.33
CA THR A 49 17.00 -10.06 4.93
C THR A 49 15.96 -9.03 4.48
N PHE A 50 15.58 -8.09 5.36
CA PHE A 50 14.63 -7.04 5.04
C PHE A 50 15.10 -6.25 3.81
N ASP A 51 14.33 -6.36 2.72
CA ASP A 51 14.52 -5.62 1.47
C ASP A 51 13.25 -4.78 1.18
N PRO A 52 13.32 -3.45 1.33
CA PRO A 52 12.21 -2.54 1.07
C PRO A 52 11.61 -2.66 -0.33
N VAL A 53 12.41 -2.99 -1.35
CA VAL A 53 11.95 -3.09 -2.75
C VAL A 53 11.11 -4.34 -2.96
N VAL A 54 11.52 -5.45 -2.35
CA VAL A 54 10.75 -6.71 -2.38
C VAL A 54 9.42 -6.54 -1.65
N VAL A 55 9.44 -5.93 -0.46
CA VAL A 55 8.22 -5.65 0.31
C VAL A 55 7.29 -4.70 -0.46
N ALA A 56 7.84 -3.62 -1.03
CA ALA A 56 7.06 -2.69 -1.86
C ALA A 56 6.42 -3.38 -3.07
N SER A 57 7.13 -4.29 -3.73
CA SER A 57 6.62 -5.07 -4.86
C SER A 57 5.44 -5.96 -4.45
N ARG A 58 5.51 -6.59 -3.26
CA ARG A 58 4.41 -7.39 -2.71
C ARG A 58 3.21 -6.53 -2.32
N LEU A 59 3.44 -5.37 -1.69
CA LEU A 59 2.39 -4.39 -1.41
C LEU A 59 1.68 -3.92 -2.69
N ARG A 60 2.45 -3.68 -3.76
CA ARG A 60 1.89 -3.36 -5.08
C ARG A 60 1.00 -4.50 -5.59
N GLN A 61 1.46 -5.74 -5.49
CA GLN A 61 0.65 -6.90 -5.87
C GLN A 61 -0.65 -7.01 -5.05
N MET A 62 -0.61 -6.72 -3.75
CA MET A 62 -1.80 -6.62 -2.90
C MET A 62 -2.77 -5.53 -3.39
N GLY A 63 -2.26 -4.36 -3.75
CA GLY A 63 -3.04 -3.28 -4.35
C GLY A 63 -3.65 -3.66 -5.70
N ASP A 64 -2.94 -4.43 -6.52
CA ASP A 64 -3.43 -4.94 -7.80
C ASP A 64 -4.54 -5.99 -7.63
N GLN A 65 -4.45 -6.82 -6.60
CA GLN A 65 -5.50 -7.80 -6.23
C GLN A 65 -6.78 -7.13 -5.71
N CYS A 66 -6.68 -5.90 -5.21
CA CYS A 66 -7.84 -5.12 -4.80
C CYS A 66 -8.66 -4.73 -6.04
N ASN A 67 -9.81 -5.37 -6.21
CA ASN A 67 -10.71 -5.20 -7.35
C ASN A 67 -11.66 -4.00 -7.22
N MET A 68 -11.50 -3.17 -6.19
CA MET A 68 -12.29 -1.95 -6.03
C MET A 68 -12.08 -0.99 -7.20
N ASP A 69 -13.21 -0.55 -7.75
CA ASP A 69 -13.28 0.45 -8.80
C ASP A 69 -13.63 1.81 -8.17
N PHE A 70 -12.62 2.62 -7.89
CA PHE A 70 -12.79 3.94 -7.26
C PHE A 70 -13.59 4.92 -8.12
N GLU A 71 -13.75 4.69 -9.42
CA GLU A 71 -14.64 5.52 -10.25
C GLU A 71 -16.12 5.20 -9.98
N ARG A 72 -16.41 3.98 -9.50
CA ARG A 72 -17.78 3.51 -9.21
C ARG A 72 -18.11 3.58 -7.72
N VAL A 73 -17.11 3.47 -6.85
CA VAL A 73 -17.30 3.63 -5.41
C VAL A 73 -17.51 5.11 -5.11
N SER A 74 -18.76 5.51 -4.92
CA SER A 74 -19.08 6.88 -4.51
C SER A 74 -19.05 6.98 -2.99
N SER A 75 -17.96 7.53 -2.44
CA SER A 75 -17.91 7.96 -1.04
C SER A 75 -17.50 9.42 -0.96
N GLU A 76 -18.09 10.16 -0.02
CA GLU A 76 -17.77 11.57 0.21
C GLU A 76 -16.28 11.77 0.52
N ALA A 77 -15.70 10.88 1.33
CA ALA A 77 -14.27 10.88 1.64
C ALA A 77 -13.40 10.66 0.40
N LEU A 78 -13.81 9.77 -0.53
CA LEU A 78 -13.07 9.54 -1.78
C LEU A 78 -13.23 10.73 -2.75
N ALA A 79 -14.44 11.29 -2.86
CA ALA A 79 -14.68 12.49 -3.66
C ALA A 79 -13.82 13.66 -3.17
N ASP A 80 -13.68 13.83 -1.86
CA ASP A 80 -12.83 14.86 -1.25
C ASP A 80 -11.33 14.66 -1.52
N VAL A 81 -10.87 13.41 -1.62
CA VAL A 81 -9.49 13.07 -1.99
C VAL A 81 -9.26 13.25 -3.49
N LEU A 82 -10.24 12.96 -4.34
CA LEU A 82 -10.14 13.04 -5.80
C LEU A 82 -10.38 14.45 -6.37
N ASP A 83 -11.27 15.24 -5.77
CA ASP A 83 -11.70 16.51 -6.35
C ASP A 83 -10.56 17.52 -6.45
N GLY A 84 -9.47 17.38 -5.67
CA GLY A 84 -8.26 18.22 -5.76
C GLY A 84 -8.52 19.73 -5.61
N LYS A 85 -9.78 20.13 -5.40
CA LYS A 85 -10.25 21.50 -5.24
C LYS A 85 -9.94 21.92 -3.82
N LEU A 86 -8.68 22.19 -3.60
CA LEU A 86 -8.18 23.27 -2.78
C LEU A 86 -6.68 23.30 -3.04
N LYS A 87 -6.28 24.17 -3.97
CA LYS A 87 -4.87 24.57 -4.23
C LYS A 87 -4.18 25.21 -3.00
N LEU A 88 -4.75 25.05 -1.81
CA LEU A 88 -4.33 25.59 -0.50
C LEU A 88 -4.76 24.68 0.68
N ALA A 89 -5.24 23.45 0.43
CA ALA A 89 -5.48 22.52 1.52
C ALA A 89 -4.13 22.17 2.17
N SER A 90 -4.01 22.44 3.47
CA SER A 90 -2.88 21.99 4.26
C SER A 90 -2.66 20.49 4.04
N LEU A 91 -1.40 20.07 3.92
CA LEU A 91 -0.98 18.67 3.84
C LEU A 91 -1.67 17.81 4.92
N CYS A 92 -1.97 18.39 6.09
CA CYS A 92 -2.68 17.72 7.17
C CYS A 92 -4.14 17.34 6.81
N LEU A 93 -4.88 18.21 6.13
CA LEU A 93 -6.29 17.94 5.78
C LEU A 93 -6.39 16.87 4.68
N GLN A 94 -5.47 16.92 3.73
CA GLN A 94 -5.29 15.88 2.69
C GLN A 94 -5.01 14.52 3.34
N MET A 95 -4.12 14.49 4.33
CA MET A 95 -3.78 13.28 5.07
C MET A 95 -4.99 12.70 5.83
N GLU A 96 -5.73 13.53 6.57
CA GLU A 96 -6.91 13.07 7.32
C GLU A 96 -7.97 12.46 6.39
N ARG A 97 -8.19 13.09 5.23
CA ARG A 97 -9.11 12.59 4.21
C ARG A 97 -8.66 11.26 3.60
N PHE A 98 -7.38 11.14 3.27
CA PHE A 98 -6.83 9.88 2.77
C PHE A 98 -7.00 8.76 3.80
N GLY A 99 -6.64 8.99 5.07
CA GLY A 99 -6.81 8.01 6.14
C GLY A 99 -8.27 7.61 6.36
N SER A 100 -9.19 8.59 6.35
CA SER A 100 -10.64 8.35 6.48
C SER A 100 -11.19 7.55 5.30
N ALA A 101 -10.80 7.89 4.07
CA ALA A 101 -11.19 7.15 2.88
C ALA A 101 -10.70 5.70 2.94
N VAL A 102 -9.43 5.48 3.25
CA VAL A 102 -8.86 4.14 3.42
C VAL A 102 -9.64 3.35 4.46
N ASP A 103 -9.85 3.89 5.66
CA ASP A 103 -10.55 3.16 6.73
C ASP A 103 -11.99 2.78 6.33
N SER A 104 -12.73 3.73 5.76
CA SER A 104 -14.10 3.51 5.28
C SER A 104 -14.18 2.43 4.19
N LEU A 105 -13.31 2.53 3.18
CA LEU A 105 -13.23 1.59 2.07
C LEU A 105 -12.78 0.20 2.55
N SER A 106 -11.84 0.15 3.49
CA SER A 106 -11.33 -1.12 4.04
C SER A 106 -12.40 -1.87 4.81
N LYS A 107 -13.20 -1.17 5.63
CA LYS A 107 -14.37 -1.74 6.32
C LYS A 107 -15.40 -2.26 5.32
N SER A 108 -15.79 -1.41 4.37
CA SER A 108 -16.79 -1.77 3.35
C SER A 108 -16.35 -2.99 2.53
N TRP A 109 -15.06 -3.09 2.21
CA TRP A 109 -14.54 -4.21 1.44
C TRP A 109 -14.38 -5.48 2.28
N SER A 110 -13.94 -5.39 3.53
CA SER A 110 -13.92 -6.56 4.44
C SER A 110 -15.34 -7.07 4.73
N ASP A 111 -16.34 -6.20 4.79
CA ASP A 111 -17.74 -6.61 4.98
C ASP A 111 -18.28 -7.39 3.77
N GLN A 112 -17.81 -7.06 2.57
CA GLN A 112 -18.15 -7.75 1.31
C GLN A 112 -17.33 -9.03 1.10
N HIS A 113 -16.17 -9.13 1.73
CA HIS A 113 -15.22 -10.25 1.64
C HIS A 113 -14.91 -10.79 3.04
N PRO A 114 -15.79 -11.61 3.64
CA PRO A 114 -15.62 -12.11 5.01
C PRO A 114 -14.32 -12.91 5.23
N GLU A 115 -13.74 -13.44 4.15
CA GLU A 115 -12.44 -14.11 4.14
C GLU A 115 -11.26 -13.15 4.32
N LEU A 116 -11.47 -11.85 4.11
CA LEU A 116 -10.45 -10.82 4.13
C LEU A 116 -10.51 -10.03 5.44
N ALA A 117 -9.54 -10.29 6.33
CA ALA A 117 -9.37 -9.50 7.53
C ALA A 117 -9.18 -8.01 7.21
N TYR A 118 -9.76 -7.13 8.03
CA TYR A 118 -9.68 -5.67 7.88
C TYR A 118 -8.24 -5.18 7.69
N GLU A 119 -7.26 -5.75 8.39
CA GLU A 119 -5.86 -5.33 8.31
C GLU A 119 -5.26 -5.58 6.92
N LYS A 120 -5.60 -6.73 6.32
CA LYS A 120 -5.20 -7.06 4.95
C LYS A 120 -5.98 -6.24 3.94
N ALA A 121 -7.29 -6.04 4.15
CA ALA A 121 -8.10 -5.14 3.35
C ALA A 121 -7.49 -3.72 3.37
N PHE A 122 -7.10 -3.23 4.54
CA PHE A 122 -6.48 -1.93 4.73
C PHE A 122 -5.23 -1.75 3.91
N LEU A 123 -4.28 -2.69 3.96
CA LEU A 123 -3.06 -2.59 3.15
C LEU A 123 -3.37 -2.58 1.65
N CYS A 124 -4.23 -3.49 1.20
CA CYS A 124 -4.66 -3.59 -0.20
C CYS A 124 -5.38 -2.30 -0.69
N VAL A 125 -6.38 -1.79 0.05
CA VAL A 125 -7.09 -0.54 -0.25
C VAL A 125 -6.14 0.63 -0.28
N SER A 126 -5.27 0.72 0.74
CA SER A 126 -4.28 1.79 0.88
C SER A 126 -3.41 1.89 -0.38
N VAL A 127 -2.82 0.77 -0.80
CA VAL A 127 -1.96 0.74 -2.00
C VAL A 127 -2.76 0.99 -3.27
N LYS A 128 -3.95 0.38 -3.40
CA LYS A 128 -4.81 0.58 -4.57
C LYS A 128 -5.22 2.05 -4.73
N LEU A 129 -5.62 2.71 -3.65
CA LEU A 129 -5.97 4.13 -3.65
C LEU A 129 -4.76 4.99 -4.01
N LEU A 130 -3.60 4.68 -3.44
CA LEU A 130 -2.34 5.35 -3.79
C LEU A 130 -2.01 5.23 -5.28
N MET A 131 -2.12 4.04 -5.86
CA MET A 131 -1.91 3.78 -7.29
C MET A 131 -2.90 4.55 -8.17
N HIS A 132 -4.13 4.75 -7.69
CA HIS A 132 -5.13 5.54 -8.40
C HIS A 132 -4.81 7.04 -8.34
N LEU A 133 -4.43 7.56 -7.18
CA LEU A 133 -4.09 8.97 -6.99
C LEU A 133 -2.81 9.37 -7.72
N THR A 134 -1.79 8.51 -7.75
CA THR A 134 -0.56 8.76 -8.50
C THR A 134 -0.83 8.90 -10.01
N LYS A 135 -1.84 8.22 -10.54
CA LYS A 135 -2.27 8.36 -11.94
C LYS A 135 -3.13 9.59 -12.21
N LYS A 136 -4.04 9.94 -11.27
CA LYS A 136 -5.03 11.02 -11.47
C LYS A 136 -4.52 12.39 -11.05
N VAL A 137 -3.83 12.47 -9.92
CA VAL A 137 -3.38 13.72 -9.30
C VAL A 137 -1.98 13.53 -8.69
N PRO A 138 -0.95 13.20 -9.50
CA PRO A 138 0.41 12.89 -9.00
C PRO A 138 1.00 13.98 -8.10
N ALA A 139 0.70 15.25 -8.38
CA ALA A 139 1.17 16.39 -7.61
C ALA A 139 0.68 16.42 -6.15
N MET A 140 -0.33 15.62 -5.81
CA MET A 140 -0.99 15.62 -4.50
C MET A 140 -0.59 14.42 -3.63
N VAL A 141 0.20 13.50 -4.18
CA VAL A 141 0.57 12.26 -3.50
C VAL A 141 1.94 12.42 -2.85
N HIS A 142 2.01 12.22 -1.54
CA HIS A 142 3.26 12.31 -0.78
C HIS A 142 3.47 11.05 0.09
N PRO A 143 4.69 10.49 0.17
CA PRO A 143 5.02 9.31 0.99
C PRO A 143 4.55 9.43 2.44
N SER A 144 4.69 10.63 3.03
CA SER A 144 4.31 10.89 4.43
C SER A 144 2.84 10.59 4.74
N HIS A 145 1.92 10.69 3.77
CA HIS A 145 0.52 10.32 3.98
C HIS A 145 0.41 8.83 4.31
N PHE A 146 1.13 8.00 3.57
CA PHE A 146 1.09 6.56 3.69
C PHE A 146 1.79 6.07 4.96
N ILE A 147 2.97 6.62 5.23
CA ILE A 147 3.74 6.32 6.45
C ILE A 147 2.92 6.60 7.70
N ARG A 148 2.26 7.77 7.78
CA ARG A 148 1.47 8.15 8.96
C ARG A 148 0.21 7.32 9.11
N VAL A 149 -0.44 6.94 8.01
CA VAL A 149 -1.66 6.11 8.04
C VAL A 149 -1.35 4.70 8.52
N ILE A 150 -0.23 4.11 8.10
CA ILE A 150 0.20 2.79 8.56
C ILE A 150 0.70 2.84 10.00
N ASN A 151 1.63 3.76 10.31
CA ASN A 151 2.19 3.88 11.67
C ASN A 151 1.13 4.30 12.71
N GLY A 152 0.11 5.06 12.30
CA GLY A 152 -1.00 5.48 13.15
C GLY A 152 -2.07 4.40 13.38
N ASN A 153 -2.08 3.33 12.58
CA ASN A 153 -3.04 2.24 12.73
C ASN A 153 -2.46 1.08 13.54
N LEU A 154 -2.65 1.13 14.86
CA LEU A 154 -2.15 0.10 15.80
C LEU A 154 -2.58 -1.32 15.45
N ARG A 155 -3.79 -1.47 14.87
CA ARG A 155 -4.32 -2.78 14.49
C ARG A 155 -3.52 -3.36 13.31
N VAL A 156 -3.27 -2.55 12.29
CA VAL A 156 -2.46 -2.93 11.13
C VAL A 156 -1.00 -3.18 11.52
N ARG A 157 -0.42 -2.32 12.36
CA ARG A 157 0.93 -2.53 12.91
C ARG A 157 1.03 -3.87 13.64
N SER A 158 0.11 -4.14 14.57
CA SER A 158 0.12 -5.38 15.35
C SER A 158 -0.02 -6.61 14.45
N TYR A 159 -0.83 -6.50 13.39
CA TYR A 159 -0.97 -7.55 12.38
C TYR A 159 0.33 -7.82 11.63
N ILE A 160 1.03 -6.78 11.17
CA ILE A 160 2.32 -6.90 10.48
C ILE A 160 3.35 -7.53 11.41
N GLU A 161 3.49 -7.02 12.63
CA GLU A 161 4.43 -7.56 13.63
C GLU A 161 4.13 -9.04 13.95
N ALA A 162 2.85 -9.40 14.15
CA ALA A 162 2.43 -10.78 14.38
C ALA A 162 2.65 -11.71 13.18
N SER A 163 2.64 -11.16 11.96
CA SER A 163 2.92 -11.91 10.72
C SER A 163 4.41 -12.16 10.50
N GLY A 164 5.29 -11.61 11.36
CA GLY A 164 6.75 -11.70 11.21
C GLY A 164 7.39 -10.44 10.62
N GLY A 165 6.71 -9.30 10.75
CA GLY A 165 7.14 -8.00 10.24
C GLY A 165 6.89 -7.81 8.74
N TRP A 166 7.45 -6.74 8.21
CA TRP A 166 7.28 -6.36 6.80
C TRP A 166 7.75 -7.43 5.81
N VAL A 167 8.72 -8.26 6.17
CA VAL A 167 9.28 -9.32 5.32
C VAL A 167 8.25 -10.41 4.99
N ARG A 168 7.30 -10.66 5.91
CA ARG A 168 6.31 -11.74 5.80
C ARG A 168 4.87 -11.26 5.62
N THR A 169 4.65 -9.95 5.61
CA THR A 169 3.37 -9.35 5.20
C THR A 169 3.17 -9.56 3.71
#